data_AF-A0A1F7WVY2-F1
#
_entry.id   AF-A0A1F7WVY2-F1
#
_cell.length_a   1.000
_cell.length_b   1.000
_cell.length_c   1.000
_cell.angle_alpha   90.00
_cell.angle_beta   90.00
_cell.angle_gamma   90.00
#
_symmetry.space_group_name_H-M   'P 1'
#
loop_
_entity.id
_entity.type
_entity.pdbx_description
1 polymer ?
#
loop_
_entity_poly.entity_id
_entity_poly.type
_entity_poly.pdbx_seq_one_letter_code
_entity_poly.pdbx_strand_id
1 'polypeptide(L)'
;MDCPRCGDELLPNSRHCLNCGSELDDKILELAEAEKKRKNQARLSDSTDLFKLALFSVVYPGLGHIVYFRDFFHGALFAAGFTALLFAAHIFVGTFYFDMPLLFAAYLIYSLAPVHAFRLYRAKYNVAEDSGFRSAAFIIRYFVVIATAAIFLGAYSNYQRYFYYVVSVNSPVYEPHFFAGDRLLVSLNDERSRVIRRGDIVLFSVGRVVYRGAVTYSGGEYFEKVIGLPGETVRFGTDEISVDGTKLAAEYLPLSKIAMAEVEKREYILTAAEYLIVVNGSMGGRDVAFAHIVGRENIRGRISAVAWPPMRRGSLLKRQAK
;
A
#
# COMPACT_ATOMS: atom_id res chain seq x y z
N MET A 1 -20.67 -14.02 -51.28
CA MET A 1 -21.79 -13.29 -51.93
C MET A 1 -22.47 -14.30 -52.81
N ASP A 2 -23.79 -14.29 -52.83
CA ASP A 2 -24.54 -15.35 -53.47
C ASP A 2 -24.97 -14.88 -54.86
N CYS A 3 -24.87 -15.77 -55.85
CA CYS A 3 -25.28 -15.47 -57.21
C CYS A 3 -26.78 -15.10 -57.21
N PRO A 4 -27.19 -13.94 -57.75
CA PRO A 4 -28.60 -13.53 -57.72
C PRO A 4 -29.52 -14.47 -58.51
N ARG A 5 -28.95 -15.33 -59.36
CA ARG A 5 -29.69 -16.29 -60.18
C ARG A 5 -29.83 -17.67 -59.52
N CYS A 6 -28.79 -18.16 -58.85
CA CYS A 6 -28.77 -19.54 -58.32
C CYS A 6 -28.46 -19.65 -56.82
N GLY A 7 -28.12 -18.55 -56.14
CA GLY A 7 -27.84 -18.52 -54.71
C GLY A 7 -26.47 -19.05 -54.29
N ASP A 8 -25.61 -19.46 -55.23
CA ASP A 8 -24.30 -20.03 -54.90
C ASP A 8 -23.25 -18.97 -54.58
N GLU A 9 -22.34 -19.30 -53.67
CA GLU A 9 -21.24 -18.44 -53.27
C GLU A 9 -20.29 -18.17 -54.44
N LEU A 10 -20.14 -16.89 -54.78
CA LEU A 10 -19.25 -16.41 -55.84
C LEU A 10 -17.81 -16.31 -55.35
N LEU A 11 -16.87 -16.73 -56.19
CA LEU A 11 -15.44 -16.51 -55.93
C LEU A 11 -15.09 -15.02 -56.01
N PRO A 12 -14.10 -14.56 -55.22
CA PRO A 12 -13.62 -13.19 -55.33
C PRO A 12 -13.12 -12.92 -56.75
N ASN A 13 -13.58 -11.82 -57.36
CA ASN A 13 -13.21 -11.33 -58.69
C ASN A 13 -13.65 -12.21 -59.89
N SER A 14 -14.53 -13.20 -59.70
CA SER A 14 -15.09 -13.96 -60.83
C SER A 14 -16.12 -13.11 -61.59
N ARG A 15 -15.95 -12.95 -62.91
CA ARG A 15 -16.96 -12.32 -63.78
C ARG A 15 -18.14 -13.23 -64.11
N HIS A 16 -18.01 -14.52 -63.83
CA HIS A 16 -19.03 -15.53 -64.10
C HIS A 16 -19.26 -16.40 -62.87
N CYS A 17 -20.52 -16.77 -62.62
CA CYS A 17 -20.86 -17.76 -61.61
C CYS A 17 -20.39 -19.14 -62.08
N LEU A 18 -19.60 -19.85 -61.27
CA LEU A 18 -19.09 -21.18 -61.61
C LEU A 18 -20.19 -22.25 -61.71
N ASN A 19 -21.31 -22.07 -60.99
CA ASN A 19 -22.40 -23.04 -61.02
C ASN A 19 -23.37 -22.81 -62.18
N CYS A 20 -23.86 -21.57 -62.37
CA CYS A 20 -24.90 -21.28 -63.37
C CYS A 20 -24.40 -20.53 -64.61
N GLY A 21 -23.11 -20.18 -64.68
CA GLY A 21 -22.50 -19.51 -65.84
C GLY A 21 -22.95 -18.07 -66.10
N SER A 22 -23.77 -17.48 -65.22
CA SER A 22 -24.25 -16.11 -65.42
C SER A 22 -23.10 -15.09 -65.32
N GLU A 23 -23.01 -14.20 -66.30
CA GLU A 23 -22.15 -13.02 -66.24
C GLU A 23 -22.67 -12.04 -65.20
N LEU A 24 -21.76 -11.61 -64.33
CA LEU A 24 -22.04 -10.64 -63.27
C LEU A 24 -21.80 -9.25 -63.84
N ASP A 25 -22.85 -8.43 -63.82
CA ASP A 25 -22.78 -7.00 -64.17
C ASP A 25 -21.73 -6.29 -63.30
N ASP A 26 -20.93 -5.40 -63.89
CA ASP A 26 -19.95 -4.57 -63.19
C ASP A 26 -20.58 -3.82 -62.00
N LYS A 27 -21.87 -3.45 -62.12
CA LYS A 27 -22.64 -2.82 -61.03
C LYS A 27 -22.82 -3.73 -59.80
N ILE A 28 -22.94 -5.05 -60.00
CA ILE A 28 -23.04 -6.02 -58.91
C ILE A 28 -21.69 -6.18 -58.22
N LEU A 29 -20.59 -6.17 -58.98
CA LEU A 29 -19.22 -6.20 -58.46
C LEU A 29 -18.89 -4.92 -57.66
N GLU A 30 -19.35 -3.75 -58.09
CA GLU A 30 -19.17 -2.53 -57.29
C GLU A 30 -19.97 -2.54 -55.98
N LEU A 31 -21.23 -2.99 -56.02
CA LEU A 31 -22.07 -3.11 -54.81
C LEU A 31 -21.47 -4.11 -53.80
N ALA A 32 -20.89 -5.19 -54.31
CA ALA A 32 -20.17 -6.18 -53.54
C ALA A 32 -18.97 -5.61 -52.78
N GLU A 33 -18.12 -4.89 -53.49
CA GLU A 33 -16.94 -4.26 -52.91
C GLU A 33 -17.32 -3.17 -51.91
N ALA A 34 -18.38 -2.41 -52.21
CA ALA A 34 -18.93 -1.42 -51.29
C ALA A 34 -19.46 -2.07 -50.01
N GLU A 35 -20.18 -3.20 -50.10
CA GLU A 35 -20.67 -3.94 -48.94
C GLU A 35 -19.53 -4.55 -48.13
N LYS A 36 -18.50 -5.10 -48.79
CA LYS A 36 -17.28 -5.60 -48.15
C LYS A 36 -16.51 -4.50 -47.44
N LYS A 37 -16.34 -3.32 -48.07
CA LYS A 37 -15.74 -2.13 -47.45
C LYS A 37 -16.57 -1.67 -46.26
N ARG A 38 -17.90 -1.62 -46.38
CA ARG A 38 -18.80 -1.24 -45.27
C ARG A 38 -18.71 -2.22 -44.10
N LYS A 39 -18.69 -3.53 -44.36
CA LYS A 39 -18.50 -4.57 -43.33
C LYS A 39 -17.13 -4.48 -42.67
N ASN A 40 -16.06 -4.26 -43.44
CA ASN A 40 -14.72 -4.05 -42.89
C ASN A 40 -14.61 -2.77 -42.06
N GLN A 41 -15.22 -1.67 -42.50
CA GLN A 41 -15.21 -0.39 -41.81
C GLN A 41 -16.03 -0.44 -40.50
N ALA A 42 -17.18 -1.13 -40.50
CA ALA A 42 -17.94 -1.41 -39.29
C ALA A 42 -17.12 -2.25 -38.28
N ARG A 43 -16.46 -3.31 -38.75
CA ARG A 43 -15.61 -4.17 -37.91
C ARG A 43 -14.39 -3.44 -37.34
N LEU A 44 -13.83 -2.48 -38.08
CA LEU A 44 -12.72 -1.63 -37.62
C LEU A 44 -13.18 -0.57 -36.59
N SER A 45 -14.37 0.00 -36.77
CA SER A 45 -14.97 0.92 -35.79
C SER A 45 -15.26 0.21 -34.47
N ASP A 46 -15.80 -1.02 -34.54
CA ASP A 46 -16.05 -1.85 -33.36
C ASP A 46 -14.76 -2.11 -32.57
N SER A 47 -13.64 -2.43 -33.25
CA SER A 47 -12.38 -2.72 -32.56
C SER A 47 -11.79 -1.51 -31.85
N THR A 48 -11.93 -0.30 -32.42
CA THR A 48 -11.45 0.94 -31.78
C THR A 48 -12.27 1.32 -30.58
N ASP A 49 -13.59 1.14 -30.64
CA ASP A 49 -14.48 1.46 -29.53
C ASP A 49 -14.38 0.47 -28.38
N LEU A 50 -14.14 -0.80 -28.68
CA LEU A 50 -13.78 -1.82 -27.70
C LEU A 50 -12.46 -1.52 -27.00
N PHE A 51 -11.46 -1.04 -27.74
CA PHE A 51 -10.20 -0.61 -27.15
C PHE A 51 -10.40 0.56 -26.20
N LYS A 52 -11.16 1.59 -26.60
CA LYS A 52 -11.49 2.73 -25.73
C LYS A 52 -12.22 2.27 -24.47
N LEU A 53 -13.21 1.38 -24.61
CA LEU A 53 -13.96 0.84 -23.47
C LEU A 53 -13.05 0.13 -22.47
N ALA A 54 -12.16 -0.72 -22.97
CA ALA A 54 -11.16 -1.41 -22.15
C ALA A 54 -10.24 -0.40 -21.47
N LEU A 55 -9.68 0.55 -22.23
CA LEU A 55 -8.77 1.58 -21.72
C LEU A 55 -9.40 2.39 -20.59
N PHE A 56 -10.60 2.93 -20.77
CA PHE A 56 -11.27 3.72 -19.73
C PHE A 56 -11.59 2.89 -18.49
N SER A 57 -12.03 1.64 -18.67
CA SER A 57 -12.32 0.74 -17.54
C SER A 57 -11.07 0.32 -16.77
N VAL A 58 -9.90 0.36 -17.42
CA VAL A 58 -8.59 0.09 -16.81
C VAL A 58 -8.05 1.31 -16.07
N VAL A 59 -8.22 2.52 -16.60
CA VAL A 59 -7.75 3.72 -15.90
C VAL A 59 -8.44 3.85 -14.53
N TYR A 60 -9.75 3.62 -14.49
CA TYR A 60 -10.50 3.67 -13.25
C TYR A 60 -11.82 2.89 -13.36
N PRO A 61 -12.18 2.06 -12.37
CA PRO A 61 -13.33 1.19 -12.49
C PRO A 61 -14.62 2.01 -12.52
N GLY A 62 -15.45 1.74 -13.54
CA GLY A 62 -16.70 2.45 -13.79
C GLY A 62 -16.63 3.55 -14.86
N LEU A 63 -15.44 4.03 -15.25
CA LEU A 63 -15.33 5.05 -16.31
C LEU A 63 -15.83 4.56 -17.67
N GLY A 64 -15.60 3.30 -18.01
CA GLY A 64 -16.14 2.70 -19.25
C GLY A 64 -17.66 2.76 -19.30
N HIS A 65 -18.35 2.54 -18.18
CA HIS A 65 -19.81 2.67 -18.07
C HIS A 65 -20.29 4.09 -18.31
N ILE A 66 -19.63 5.06 -17.68
CA ILE A 66 -20.02 6.48 -17.75
C ILE A 66 -19.75 7.04 -19.14
N VAL A 67 -18.52 6.92 -19.63
CA VAL A 67 -18.07 7.61 -20.84
C VAL A 67 -18.69 6.98 -22.08
N TYR A 68 -18.73 5.64 -22.15
CA TYR A 68 -19.11 4.94 -23.37
C TYR A 68 -20.59 4.57 -23.41
N PHE A 69 -21.16 4.09 -22.30
CA PHE A 69 -22.56 3.68 -22.25
C PHE A 69 -23.52 4.74 -21.73
N ARG A 70 -23.00 5.83 -21.14
CA ARG A 70 -23.79 6.81 -20.38
C ARG A 70 -24.60 6.15 -19.25
N ASP A 71 -24.10 5.01 -18.75
CA ASP A 71 -24.69 4.27 -17.64
C ASP A 71 -24.05 4.76 -16.33
N PHE A 72 -24.58 5.86 -15.82
CA PHE A 72 -24.07 6.52 -14.62
C PHE A 72 -24.24 5.66 -13.38
N PHE A 73 -25.30 4.85 -13.29
CA PHE A 73 -25.58 4.06 -12.09
C PHE A 73 -24.49 3.01 -11.87
N HIS A 74 -24.24 2.15 -12.86
CA HIS A 74 -23.21 1.12 -12.73
C HIS A 74 -21.81 1.72 -12.64
N GLY A 75 -21.55 2.79 -13.41
CA GLY A 75 -20.30 3.51 -13.36
C GLY A 75 -19.99 4.07 -11.97
N ALA A 76 -20.95 4.77 -11.37
CA ALA A 76 -20.82 5.32 -10.02
C ALA A 76 -20.69 4.22 -8.96
N LEU A 77 -21.41 3.10 -9.11
CA LEU A 77 -21.34 1.98 -8.17
C LEU A 77 -19.94 1.37 -8.12
N PHE A 78 -19.32 1.08 -9.28
CA PHE A 78 -17.96 0.55 -9.34
C PHE A 78 -16.93 1.56 -8.82
N ALA A 79 -17.04 2.83 -9.21
CA ALA A 79 -16.17 3.91 -8.78
C ALA A 79 -16.20 4.14 -7.26
N ALA A 80 -17.40 4.28 -6.70
CA ALA A 80 -17.61 4.52 -5.28
C ALA A 80 -17.19 3.32 -4.44
N GLY A 81 -17.55 2.11 -4.85
CA GLY A 81 -17.14 0.88 -4.17
C GLY A 81 -15.63 0.71 -4.11
N PHE A 82 -14.95 0.94 -5.24
CA PHE A 82 -13.49 0.90 -5.31
C PHE A 82 -12.84 1.94 -4.38
N THR A 83 -13.31 3.19 -4.43
CA THR A 83 -12.76 4.28 -3.60
C THR A 83 -13.00 4.05 -2.11
N ALA A 84 -14.19 3.62 -1.74
CA ALA A 84 -14.54 3.34 -0.34
C ALA A 84 -13.63 2.24 0.24
N LEU A 85 -13.35 1.19 -0.54
CA LEU A 85 -12.45 0.12 -0.10
C LEU A 85 -10.99 0.57 0.01
N LEU A 86 -10.50 1.39 -0.93
CA LEU A 86 -9.15 1.96 -0.83
C LEU A 86 -9.02 2.90 0.38
N PHE A 87 -10.03 3.74 0.63
CA PHE A 87 -10.06 4.63 1.78
C PHE A 87 -10.14 3.85 3.10
N ALA A 88 -10.97 2.80 3.16
CA ALA A 88 -11.02 1.90 4.31
C ALA A 88 -9.68 1.20 4.52
N ALA A 89 -9.07 0.64 3.48
CA ALA A 89 -7.74 0.02 3.56
C ALA A 89 -6.70 1.01 4.09
N HIS A 90 -6.76 2.28 3.68
CA HIS A 90 -5.89 3.33 4.18
C HIS A 90 -6.06 3.57 5.70
N ILE A 91 -7.31 3.57 6.21
CA ILE A 91 -7.59 3.67 7.65
C ILE A 91 -6.99 2.49 8.44
N PHE A 92 -6.85 1.33 7.80
CA PHE A 92 -6.31 0.11 8.40
C PHE A 92 -4.84 -0.15 8.05
N VAL A 93 -4.11 0.84 7.51
CA VAL A 93 -2.68 0.70 7.17
C VAL A 93 -1.88 0.17 8.36
N GLY A 94 -1.06 -0.85 8.08
CA GLY A 94 -0.21 -1.50 9.08
C GLY A 94 -0.92 -2.60 9.86
N THR A 95 -2.16 -2.92 9.49
CA THR A 95 -2.92 -4.05 10.03
C THR A 95 -3.16 -5.04 8.91
N PHE A 96 -2.14 -5.87 8.65
CA PHE A 96 -2.11 -6.85 7.54
C PHE A 96 -3.43 -7.62 7.36
N TYR A 97 -4.09 -7.97 8.46
CA TYR A 97 -5.33 -8.75 8.45
C TYR A 97 -6.58 -7.98 8.00
N PHE A 98 -6.55 -6.64 8.04
CA PHE A 98 -7.69 -5.81 7.64
C PHE A 98 -7.41 -5.05 6.34
N ASP A 99 -6.21 -4.51 6.18
CA ASP A 99 -5.86 -3.80 4.95
C ASP A 99 -5.82 -4.76 3.74
N MET A 100 -5.22 -5.94 3.85
CA MET A 100 -5.12 -6.87 2.71
C MET A 100 -6.46 -7.36 2.18
N PRO A 101 -7.44 -7.81 2.99
CA PRO A 101 -8.75 -8.20 2.46
C PRO A 101 -9.49 -7.04 1.77
N LEU A 102 -9.37 -5.82 2.29
CA LEU A 102 -9.98 -4.63 1.68
C LEU A 102 -9.34 -4.29 0.33
N LEU A 103 -8.01 -4.39 0.25
CA LEU A 103 -7.27 -4.20 -1.00
C LEU A 103 -7.60 -5.29 -2.03
N PHE A 104 -7.73 -6.54 -1.59
CA PHE A 104 -8.16 -7.65 -2.44
C PHE A 104 -9.59 -7.43 -2.96
N ALA A 105 -10.50 -6.98 -2.11
CA ALA A 105 -11.87 -6.63 -2.52
C ALA A 105 -11.89 -5.46 -3.50
N ALA A 106 -11.08 -4.41 -3.28
CA ALA A 106 -10.95 -3.28 -4.19
C ALA A 106 -10.45 -3.76 -5.56
N TYR A 107 -9.46 -4.63 -5.57
CA TYR A 107 -8.93 -5.24 -6.79
C TYR A 107 -9.95 -6.14 -7.51
N LEU A 108 -10.81 -6.84 -6.77
CA LEU A 108 -11.90 -7.62 -7.35
C LEU A 108 -12.92 -6.71 -8.05
N ILE A 109 -13.33 -5.60 -7.41
CA ILE A 109 -14.19 -4.58 -8.04
C ILE A 109 -13.53 -4.02 -9.29
N TYR A 110 -12.26 -3.67 -9.21
CA TYR A 110 -11.46 -3.18 -10.32
C TYR A 110 -11.45 -4.19 -11.50
N SER A 111 -11.30 -5.47 -11.19
CA SER A 111 -11.25 -6.55 -12.20
C SER A 111 -12.63 -6.90 -12.78
N LEU A 112 -13.71 -6.70 -12.03
CA LEU A 112 -15.09 -7.00 -12.46
C LEU A 112 -15.70 -5.86 -13.30
N ALA A 113 -15.31 -4.60 -13.07
CA ALA A 113 -15.87 -3.47 -13.80
C ALA A 113 -15.70 -3.59 -15.34
N PRO A 114 -14.49 -3.87 -15.90
CA PRO A 114 -14.33 -4.05 -17.33
C PRO A 114 -15.16 -5.23 -17.89
N VAL A 115 -15.34 -6.30 -17.12
CA VAL A 115 -16.15 -7.46 -17.52
C VAL A 115 -17.61 -7.08 -17.65
N HIS A 116 -18.11 -6.33 -16.68
CA HIS A 116 -19.47 -5.85 -16.70
C HIS A 116 -19.70 -4.90 -17.89
N ALA A 117 -18.80 -3.94 -18.10
CA ALA A 117 -18.83 -3.03 -19.24
C ALA A 117 -18.86 -3.79 -20.57
N PHE A 118 -18.03 -4.82 -20.72
CA PHE A 118 -17.98 -5.64 -21.92
C PHE A 118 -19.25 -6.47 -22.15
N ARG A 119 -19.85 -7.02 -21.09
CA ARG A 119 -21.14 -7.72 -21.18
C ARG A 119 -22.25 -6.79 -21.66
N LEU A 120 -22.28 -5.55 -21.15
CA LEU A 120 -23.22 -4.53 -21.61
C LEU A 120 -22.97 -4.13 -23.07
N TYR A 121 -21.70 -3.97 -23.49
CA TYR A 121 -21.35 -3.74 -24.90
C TYR A 121 -21.98 -4.79 -25.80
N ARG A 122 -21.73 -6.06 -25.45
CA ARG A 122 -22.18 -7.20 -26.23
C ARG A 122 -23.69 -7.26 -26.32
N ALA A 123 -24.38 -7.07 -25.19
CA ALA A 123 -25.84 -7.07 -25.14
C ALA A 123 -26.43 -5.94 -26.00
N LYS A 124 -25.81 -4.75 -26.00
CA LYS A 124 -26.30 -3.57 -26.72
C LYS A 124 -26.11 -3.65 -28.23
N TYR A 125 -24.99 -4.19 -28.69
CA TYR A 125 -24.62 -4.20 -30.12
C TYR A 125 -24.78 -5.56 -30.80
N ASN A 126 -25.31 -6.56 -30.07
CA ASN A 126 -25.54 -7.93 -30.57
C ASN A 126 -24.33 -8.53 -31.31
N VAL A 127 -23.13 -8.29 -30.78
CA VAL A 127 -21.88 -8.72 -31.42
C VAL A 127 -21.79 -10.25 -31.37
N ALA A 128 -21.65 -10.85 -32.55
CA ALA A 128 -21.51 -12.30 -32.72
C ALA A 128 -20.23 -12.83 -32.05
N GLU A 129 -20.29 -14.08 -31.61
CA GLU A 129 -19.24 -14.73 -30.84
C GLU A 129 -18.03 -15.11 -31.72
N ASP A 130 -17.15 -14.15 -32.03
CA ASP A 130 -15.89 -14.43 -32.71
C ASP A 130 -14.84 -14.93 -31.69
N SER A 131 -14.25 -16.11 -31.96
CA SER A 131 -13.29 -16.78 -31.07
C SER A 131 -11.98 -16.01 -30.92
N GLY A 132 -11.55 -15.30 -31.97
CA GLY A 132 -10.37 -14.43 -31.93
C GLY A 132 -10.58 -13.24 -30.99
N PHE A 133 -11.80 -12.72 -30.97
CA PHE A 133 -12.18 -11.60 -30.14
C PHE A 133 -12.26 -11.95 -28.64
N ARG A 134 -12.79 -13.14 -28.29
CA ARG A 134 -12.77 -13.65 -26.90
C ARG A 134 -11.35 -13.77 -26.38
N SER A 135 -10.44 -14.29 -27.21
CA SER A 135 -9.03 -14.51 -26.85
C SER A 135 -8.32 -13.18 -26.59
N ALA A 136 -8.47 -12.20 -27.48
CA ALA A 136 -7.84 -10.89 -27.31
C ALA A 136 -8.35 -10.12 -26.09
N ALA A 137 -9.67 -10.07 -25.88
CA ALA A 137 -10.26 -9.43 -24.70
C ALA A 137 -9.85 -10.14 -23.40
N PHE A 138 -9.73 -11.47 -23.42
CA PHE A 138 -9.27 -12.26 -22.29
C PHE A 138 -7.79 -12.01 -21.98
N ILE A 139 -6.93 -11.98 -23.00
CA ILE A 139 -5.48 -11.73 -22.86
C ILE A 139 -5.24 -10.32 -22.33
N ILE A 140 -5.85 -9.29 -22.94
CA ILE A 140 -5.68 -7.90 -22.50
C ILE A 140 -6.17 -7.77 -21.05
N ARG A 141 -7.32 -8.36 -20.72
CA ARG A 141 -7.85 -8.35 -19.36
C ARG A 141 -6.88 -9.00 -18.38
N TYR A 142 -6.41 -10.22 -18.65
CA TYR A 142 -5.57 -10.97 -17.73
C TYR A 142 -4.20 -10.31 -17.58
N PHE A 143 -3.63 -9.80 -18.67
CA PHE A 143 -2.38 -9.05 -18.66
C PHE A 143 -2.49 -7.78 -17.83
N VAL A 144 -3.53 -6.97 -18.03
CA VAL A 144 -3.73 -5.74 -17.26
C VAL A 144 -3.97 -6.04 -15.79
N VAL A 145 -4.78 -7.06 -15.48
CA VAL A 145 -5.06 -7.52 -14.11
C VAL A 145 -3.75 -7.97 -13.43
N ILE A 146 -2.97 -8.87 -14.05
CA ILE A 146 -1.67 -9.30 -13.51
C ILE A 146 -0.69 -8.13 -13.37
N ALA A 147 -0.55 -7.30 -14.39
CA ALA A 147 0.38 -6.17 -14.37
C ALA A 147 0.00 -5.16 -13.27
N THR A 148 -1.29 -4.86 -13.12
CA THR A 148 -1.77 -3.97 -12.04
C THR A 148 -1.63 -4.60 -10.67
N ALA A 149 -1.88 -5.91 -10.50
CA ALA A 149 -1.58 -6.60 -9.24
C ALA A 149 -0.09 -6.59 -8.91
N ALA A 150 0.79 -6.81 -9.89
CA ALA A 150 2.23 -6.79 -9.69
C ALA A 150 2.73 -5.38 -9.33
N ILE A 151 2.25 -4.34 -10.03
CA ILE A 151 2.52 -2.94 -9.70
C ILE A 151 1.97 -2.62 -8.31
N PHE A 152 0.77 -3.07 -7.98
CA PHE A 152 0.14 -2.80 -6.69
C PHE A 152 0.88 -3.48 -5.54
N LEU A 153 1.23 -4.75 -5.68
CA LEU A 153 2.00 -5.50 -4.68
C LEU A 153 3.43 -4.94 -4.54
N GLY A 154 4.04 -4.56 -5.66
CA GLY A 154 5.34 -3.88 -5.68
C GLY A 154 5.27 -2.50 -5.02
N ALA A 155 4.31 -1.67 -5.40
CA ALA A 155 4.11 -0.34 -4.83
C ALA A 155 3.75 -0.43 -3.34
N TYR A 156 2.93 -1.39 -2.93
CA TYR A 156 2.53 -1.59 -1.54
C TYR A 156 3.70 -2.06 -0.67
N SER A 157 4.45 -3.07 -1.12
CA SER A 157 5.62 -3.56 -0.39
C SER A 157 6.70 -2.48 -0.28
N ASN A 158 6.92 -1.69 -1.34
CA ASN A 158 7.80 -0.54 -1.29
C ASN A 158 7.24 0.57 -0.40
N TYR A 159 5.96 0.92 -0.50
CA TYR A 159 5.34 1.98 0.30
C TYR A 159 5.48 1.72 1.80
N GLN A 160 5.16 0.51 2.26
CA GLN A 160 5.40 0.14 3.65
C GLN A 160 6.89 0.29 3.99
N ARG A 161 7.78 -0.32 3.21
CA ARG A 161 9.23 -0.28 3.48
C ARG A 161 9.84 1.13 3.48
N TYR A 162 9.33 2.05 2.66
CA TYR A 162 9.87 3.41 2.54
C TYR A 162 9.37 4.36 3.63
N PHE A 163 8.12 4.22 4.07
CA PHE A 163 7.50 5.19 4.97
C PHE A 163 7.31 4.65 6.40
N TYR A 164 6.95 3.38 6.56
CA TYR A 164 6.51 2.83 7.85
C TYR A 164 7.03 1.42 8.11
N TYR A 165 7.78 1.25 9.19
CA TYR A 165 8.10 -0.06 9.72
C TYR A 165 7.17 -0.41 10.89
N VAL A 166 6.64 -1.63 10.92
CA VAL A 166 5.75 -2.08 12.01
C VAL A 166 6.51 -3.04 12.92
N VAL A 167 6.64 -2.67 14.19
CA VAL A 167 7.28 -3.52 15.22
C VAL A 167 6.24 -3.99 16.23
N SER A 168 6.40 -5.22 16.70
CA SER A 168 5.56 -5.78 17.78
C SER A 168 6.18 -5.55 19.13
N VAL A 169 5.36 -5.19 20.11
CA VAL A 169 5.78 -5.18 21.51
C VAL A 169 5.67 -6.59 22.08
N ASN A 170 6.82 -7.16 22.44
CA ASN A 170 6.92 -8.54 22.93
C ASN A 170 7.30 -8.63 24.42
N SER A 171 7.43 -7.48 25.10
CA SER A 171 7.89 -7.42 26.49
C SER A 171 6.98 -6.53 27.34
N PRO A 172 6.63 -6.94 28.57
CA PRO A 172 5.86 -6.12 29.51
C PRO A 172 6.69 -4.98 30.12
N VAL A 173 8.01 -4.95 29.88
CA VAL A 173 8.88 -3.86 30.35
C VAL A 173 8.36 -2.50 29.88
N TYR A 174 7.70 -2.42 28.73
CA TYR A 174 7.23 -1.14 28.21
C TYR A 174 5.90 -0.64 28.82
N GLU A 175 5.30 -1.39 29.75
CA GLU A 175 4.07 -0.99 30.42
C GLU A 175 4.31 0.17 31.41
N PRO A 176 3.34 1.09 31.58
CA PRO A 176 2.00 1.11 30.99
C PRO A 176 1.92 1.85 29.63
N HIS A 177 3.05 2.22 29.04
CA HIS A 177 3.06 3.00 27.79
C HIS A 177 2.73 2.14 26.58
N PHE A 178 3.32 0.94 26.52
CA PHE A 178 3.02 -0.09 25.54
C PHE A 178 2.81 -1.43 26.22
N PHE A 179 1.92 -2.23 25.67
CA PHE A 179 1.55 -3.53 26.21
C PHE A 179 1.96 -4.63 25.22
N ALA A 180 2.19 -5.82 25.74
CA ALA A 180 2.47 -6.98 24.90
C ALA A 180 1.36 -7.18 23.86
N GLY A 181 1.75 -7.36 22.59
CA GLY A 181 0.85 -7.49 21.45
C GLY A 181 0.57 -6.20 20.68
N ASP A 182 0.98 -5.05 21.18
CA ASP A 182 0.88 -3.79 20.44
C ASP A 182 1.67 -3.84 19.13
N ARG A 183 1.13 -3.18 18.11
CA ARG A 183 1.84 -2.91 16.86
C ARG A 183 2.15 -1.44 16.78
N LEU A 184 3.44 -1.10 16.73
CA LEU A 184 3.93 0.27 16.71
C LEU A 184 4.35 0.66 15.30
N LEU A 185 3.94 1.85 14.87
CA LEU A 185 4.35 2.43 13.59
C LEU A 185 5.63 3.25 13.77
N VAL A 186 6.68 2.86 13.07
CA VAL A 186 7.97 3.52 13.05
C VAL A 186 8.09 4.33 11.77
N SER A 187 8.26 5.65 11.92
CA SER A 187 8.51 6.56 10.81
C SER A 187 9.99 6.53 10.44
N LEU A 188 10.29 6.10 9.21
CA LEU A 188 11.66 5.98 8.71
C LEU A 188 12.15 7.25 8.00
N ASN A 189 11.27 7.92 7.23
CA ASN A 189 11.64 8.97 6.27
C ASN A 189 10.86 10.29 6.40
N ASP A 190 10.22 10.55 7.53
CA ASP A 190 9.65 11.88 7.78
C ASP A 190 10.80 12.88 8.05
N GLU A 191 10.76 14.10 7.50
CA GLU A 191 11.73 15.15 7.85
C GLU A 191 11.79 15.36 9.37
N ARG A 192 10.66 15.15 10.05
CA ARG A 192 10.56 15.16 11.52
C ARG A 192 11.09 13.91 12.20
N SER A 193 11.30 12.79 11.50
CA SER A 193 11.97 11.59 12.04
C SER A 193 13.48 11.60 11.79
N ARG A 194 13.98 12.48 10.91
CA ARG A 194 15.43 12.73 10.79
C ARG A 194 15.99 13.44 12.01
N VAL A 195 15.21 14.38 12.57
CA VAL A 195 15.55 15.10 13.81
C VAL A 195 14.90 14.39 14.99
N ILE A 196 15.71 13.60 15.69
CA ILE A 196 15.33 12.95 16.94
C ILE A 196 15.33 14.01 18.04
N ARG A 197 14.24 14.10 18.79
CA ARG A 197 14.09 15.02 19.91
C ARG A 197 14.11 14.29 21.23
N ARG A 198 14.43 15.02 22.30
CA ARG A 198 14.32 14.47 23.67
C ARG A 198 12.87 14.05 23.93
N GLY A 199 12.69 12.87 24.51
CA GLY A 199 11.40 12.25 24.76
C GLY A 199 10.81 11.46 23.60
N ASP A 200 11.39 11.53 22.41
CA ASP A 200 11.03 10.63 21.31
C ASP A 200 11.35 9.19 21.71
N ILE A 201 10.53 8.25 21.27
CA ILE A 201 10.80 6.81 21.41
C ILE A 201 11.32 6.32 20.07
N VAL A 202 12.54 5.80 20.05
CA VAL A 202 13.25 5.44 18.82
C VAL A 202 13.44 3.94 18.71
N LEU A 203 13.26 3.39 17.51
CA LEU A 203 13.62 2.01 17.19
C LEU A 203 15.10 1.98 16.79
N PHE A 204 15.88 1.11 17.44
CA PHE A 204 17.28 0.91 17.12
C PHE A 204 17.62 -0.58 17.04
N SER A 205 18.69 -0.90 16.32
CA SER A 205 19.19 -2.27 16.16
C SER A 205 20.44 -2.49 16.99
N VAL A 206 20.50 -3.63 17.67
CA VAL A 206 21.69 -4.10 18.39
C VAL A 206 22.26 -5.29 17.61
N GLY A 207 23.46 -5.13 17.05
CA GLY A 207 24.04 -6.10 16.11
C GLY A 207 24.69 -7.33 16.75
N ARG A 208 25.03 -7.29 18.04
CA ARG A 208 25.64 -8.41 18.78
C ARG A 208 25.03 -8.49 20.16
N VAL A 209 25.19 -9.63 20.83
CA VAL A 209 24.76 -9.76 22.23
C VAL A 209 25.54 -8.75 23.07
N VAL A 210 24.86 -7.76 23.66
CA VAL A 210 25.47 -6.81 24.57
C VAL A 210 25.03 -7.16 25.98
N TYR A 211 26.00 -7.58 26.80
CA TYR A 211 25.82 -7.76 28.24
C TYR A 211 26.06 -6.40 28.92
N ARG A 212 25.05 -5.85 29.60
CA ARG A 212 25.23 -4.67 30.48
C ARG A 212 24.45 -4.86 31.78
N GLY A 213 25.17 -5.02 32.88
CA GLY A 213 24.57 -5.30 34.18
C GLY A 213 23.76 -6.60 34.17
N ALA A 214 22.50 -6.52 34.61
CA ALA A 214 21.58 -7.66 34.69
C ALA A 214 20.83 -7.96 33.38
N VAL A 215 20.99 -7.16 32.32
CA VAL A 215 20.24 -7.30 31.07
C VAL A 215 21.15 -7.71 29.91
N THR A 216 20.68 -8.70 29.17
CA THR A 216 21.30 -9.18 27.94
C THR A 216 20.47 -8.69 26.76
N TYR A 217 20.99 -7.74 25.99
CA TYR A 217 20.44 -7.45 24.67
C TYR A 217 20.90 -8.57 23.75
N SER A 218 20.00 -9.47 23.38
CA SER A 218 20.26 -10.38 22.26
C SER A 218 20.20 -9.59 20.95
N GLY A 219 20.96 -9.99 19.92
CA GLY A 219 20.93 -9.29 18.64
C GLY A 219 19.50 -9.12 18.13
N GLY A 220 19.09 -7.91 17.76
CA GLY A 220 17.69 -7.63 17.45
C GLY A 220 17.34 -6.14 17.42
N GLU A 221 16.04 -5.85 17.42
CA GLU A 221 15.49 -4.50 17.44
C GLU A 221 14.85 -4.19 18.79
N TYR A 222 15.11 -2.99 19.28
CA TYR A 222 14.65 -2.48 20.56
C TYR A 222 14.14 -1.07 20.37
N PHE A 223 13.28 -0.60 21.28
CA PHE A 223 12.82 0.76 21.20
C PHE A 223 12.76 1.41 22.56
N GLU A 224 13.32 2.62 22.67
CA GLU A 224 13.51 3.26 23.97
C GLU A 224 13.38 4.78 23.87
N LYS A 225 13.12 5.42 25.02
CA LYS A 225 12.97 6.87 25.10
C LYS A 225 14.34 7.55 25.06
N VAL A 226 14.45 8.59 24.23
CA VAL A 226 15.66 9.42 24.12
C VAL A 226 15.69 10.42 25.27
N ILE A 227 16.73 10.37 26.07
CA ILE A 227 16.97 11.26 27.20
C ILE A 227 18.12 12.22 26.97
N GLY A 228 19.14 11.84 26.17
CA GLY A 228 20.26 12.72 25.81
C GLY A 228 20.39 12.84 24.29
N LEU A 229 20.67 14.06 23.83
CA LEU A 229 20.90 14.39 22.43
C LEU A 229 22.41 14.55 22.15
N PRO A 230 22.82 14.56 20.88
CA PRO A 230 24.23 14.64 20.53
C PRO A 230 24.91 15.90 21.08
N GLY A 231 26.12 15.71 21.64
CA GLY A 231 26.92 16.77 22.25
C GLY A 231 26.57 17.12 23.69
N GLU A 232 25.49 16.55 24.26
CA GLU A 232 25.05 16.86 25.62
C GLU A 232 25.76 16.02 26.68
N THR A 233 25.79 16.55 27.90
CA THR A 233 26.21 15.84 29.11
C THR A 233 25.00 15.51 29.96
N VAL A 234 24.72 14.22 30.18
CA VAL A 234 23.62 13.75 31.01
C VAL A 234 24.15 13.21 32.33
N ARG A 235 23.64 13.71 33.45
CA ARG A 235 23.95 13.21 34.80
C ARG A 235 22.72 12.64 35.50
N PHE A 236 22.92 11.50 36.14
CA PHE A 236 21.92 10.78 36.91
C PHE A 236 22.16 11.00 38.42
N GLY A 237 21.36 11.86 39.04
CA GLY A 237 21.23 11.95 40.49
C GLY A 237 20.38 10.81 41.07
N THR A 238 20.19 10.82 42.39
CA THR A 238 19.30 9.84 43.06
C THR A 238 17.85 10.00 42.61
N ASP A 239 17.40 11.26 42.49
CA ASP A 239 15.99 11.62 42.24
C ASP A 239 15.81 12.56 41.04
N GLU A 240 16.87 12.82 40.28
CA GLU A 240 16.83 13.76 39.17
C GLU A 240 17.80 13.38 38.05
N ILE A 241 17.43 13.72 36.83
CA ILE A 241 18.33 13.71 35.67
C ILE A 241 18.61 15.18 35.36
N SER A 242 19.87 15.51 35.12
CA SER A 242 20.25 16.83 34.59
C SER A 242 20.92 16.67 33.24
N VAL A 243 20.65 17.59 32.32
CA VAL A 243 21.28 17.67 31.01
C VAL A 243 21.96 19.03 30.91
N ASP A 244 23.26 19.03 30.67
CA ASP A 244 24.12 20.24 30.65
C ASP A 244 23.93 21.13 31.88
N GLY A 245 23.77 20.49 33.05
CA GLY A 245 23.55 21.17 34.33
C GLY A 245 22.12 21.66 34.57
N THR A 246 21.22 21.54 33.60
CA THR A 246 19.79 21.88 33.76
C THR A 246 18.99 20.66 34.15
N LYS A 247 18.20 20.75 35.23
CA LYS A 247 17.33 19.66 35.66
C LYS A 247 16.27 19.35 34.61
N LEU A 248 16.14 18.07 34.28
CA LEU A 248 15.19 17.57 33.31
C LEU A 248 13.78 17.53 33.90
N ALA A 249 12.77 17.87 33.09
CA ALA A 249 11.37 17.86 33.52
C ALA A 249 10.90 16.44 33.89
N ALA A 250 9.95 16.36 34.82
CA ALA A 250 9.45 15.10 35.39
C ALA A 250 8.87 14.14 34.34
N GLU A 251 8.32 14.65 33.24
CA GLU A 251 7.74 13.87 32.14
C GLU A 251 8.76 12.98 31.38
N TYR A 252 10.04 13.33 31.47
CA TYR A 252 11.13 12.58 30.89
C TYR A 252 11.78 11.61 31.90
N LEU A 253 11.47 11.73 33.19
CA LEU A 253 12.05 10.87 34.21
C LEU A 253 11.49 9.44 34.12
N PRO A 254 12.26 8.44 34.59
CA PRO A 254 11.79 7.08 34.76
C PRO A 254 10.51 6.97 35.60
N LEU A 255 9.77 5.88 35.39
CA LEU A 255 8.54 5.58 36.15
C LEU A 255 8.80 5.46 37.65
N SER A 256 10.02 5.09 38.07
CA SER A 256 10.36 4.92 39.49
C SER A 256 11.76 5.45 39.83
N LYS A 257 11.88 5.99 41.06
CA LYS A 257 13.15 6.45 41.63
C LYS A 257 14.11 5.32 41.97
N ILE A 258 13.57 4.14 42.32
CA ILE A 258 14.38 2.95 42.63
C ILE A 258 15.17 2.53 41.38
N ALA A 259 14.50 2.53 40.23
CA ALA A 259 15.10 2.21 38.96
C ALA A 259 16.26 3.18 38.60
N MET A 260 16.13 4.48 38.93
CA MET A 260 17.20 5.47 38.73
C MET A 260 18.45 5.22 39.57
N ALA A 261 18.29 4.65 40.76
CA ALA A 261 19.42 4.33 41.63
C ALA A 261 20.29 3.20 41.06
N GLU A 262 19.72 2.34 40.21
CA GLU A 262 20.38 1.18 39.61
C GLU A 262 21.17 1.51 38.33
N VAL A 263 21.14 2.76 37.86
CA VAL A 263 21.93 3.18 36.69
C VAL A 263 23.42 3.14 37.03
N GLU A 264 24.15 2.25 36.35
CA GLU A 264 25.57 1.94 36.61
C GLU A 264 26.49 3.17 36.53
N LYS A 265 26.29 4.04 35.54
CA LYS A 265 27.12 5.23 35.32
C LYS A 265 26.32 6.49 35.65
N ARG A 266 26.90 7.37 36.45
CA ARG A 266 26.25 8.61 36.90
C ARG A 266 26.38 9.78 35.93
N GLU A 267 27.28 9.69 34.94
CA GLU A 267 27.52 10.74 33.96
C GLU A 267 27.85 10.18 32.57
N TYR A 268 27.17 10.70 31.55
CA TYR A 268 27.37 10.35 30.15
C TYR A 268 27.66 11.62 29.36
N ILE A 269 28.78 11.63 28.63
CA ILE A 269 29.18 12.71 27.73
C ILE A 269 28.98 12.16 26.31
N LEU A 270 28.08 12.76 25.54
CA LEU A 270 27.68 12.26 24.23
C LEU A 270 28.48 12.94 23.12
N THR A 271 28.94 12.18 22.14
CA THR A 271 29.53 12.75 20.92
C THR A 271 28.46 13.35 20.00
N ALA A 272 28.88 13.99 18.91
CA ALA A 272 27.99 14.62 17.92
C ALA A 272 27.09 13.64 17.14
N ALA A 273 27.27 12.32 17.29
CA ALA A 273 26.47 11.30 16.63
C ALA A 273 25.80 10.31 17.59
N GLU A 274 25.86 10.57 18.90
CA GLU A 274 25.39 9.65 19.93
C GLU A 274 24.15 10.19 20.65
N TYR A 275 23.24 9.28 20.97
CA TYR A 275 22.05 9.54 21.75
C TYR A 275 22.11 8.71 23.02
N LEU A 276 21.67 9.29 24.14
CA LEU A 276 21.43 8.51 25.34
C LEU A 276 19.96 8.10 25.37
N ILE A 277 19.71 6.81 25.35
CA ILE A 277 18.39 6.23 25.55
C ILE A 277 18.30 5.64 26.94
N VAL A 278 17.09 5.69 27.50
CA VAL A 278 16.81 5.09 28.81
C VAL A 278 15.67 4.11 28.67
N VAL A 279 15.96 2.87 29.04
CA VAL A 279 14.96 1.82 29.24
C VAL A 279 14.28 2.08 30.56
N ASN A 280 12.96 2.15 30.55
CA ASN A 280 12.17 2.30 31.76
C ASN A 280 11.02 1.31 31.72
N GLY A 281 10.90 0.50 32.77
CA GLY A 281 9.88 -0.52 32.78
C GLY A 281 9.74 -1.33 34.03
N SER A 282 8.88 -2.34 33.97
CA SER A 282 8.73 -3.35 35.02
C SER A 282 9.09 -4.74 34.51
N MET A 283 9.98 -5.43 35.23
CA MET A 283 10.38 -6.80 34.94
C MET A 283 10.16 -7.66 36.20
N GLY A 284 9.27 -8.64 36.12
CA GLY A 284 8.96 -9.52 37.27
C GLY A 284 8.37 -8.77 38.48
N GLY A 285 7.67 -7.66 38.25
CA GLY A 285 7.09 -6.82 39.31
C GLY A 285 8.08 -5.86 39.99
N ARG A 286 9.29 -5.72 39.45
CA ARG A 286 10.28 -4.72 39.89
C ARG A 286 10.52 -3.70 38.81
N ASP A 287 10.56 -2.43 39.20
CA ASP A 287 10.90 -1.36 38.28
C ASP A 287 12.40 -1.40 37.97
N VAL A 288 12.72 -1.29 36.68
CA VAL A 288 14.09 -1.34 36.18
C VAL A 288 14.36 -0.14 35.28
N ALA A 289 15.55 0.44 35.39
CA ALA A 289 16.01 1.46 34.46
C ALA A 289 17.47 1.27 34.06
N PHE A 290 17.73 1.41 32.76
CA PHE A 290 19.06 1.28 32.20
C PHE A 290 19.30 2.39 31.19
N ALA A 291 20.50 2.97 31.23
CA ALA A 291 20.90 4.00 30.28
C ALA A 291 21.94 3.44 29.30
N HIS A 292 21.71 3.66 28.00
CA HIS A 292 22.59 3.18 26.95
C HIS A 292 22.85 4.27 25.91
N ILE A 293 24.09 4.32 25.40
CA ILE A 293 24.46 5.19 24.30
C ILE A 293 24.22 4.45 22.99
N VAL A 294 23.50 5.07 22.07
CA VAL A 294 23.24 4.53 20.73
C VAL A 294 23.73 5.51 19.68
N GLY A 295 24.57 5.04 18.77
CA GLY A 295 24.99 5.80 17.60
C GLY A 295 23.84 6.02 16.63
N ARG A 296 23.80 7.20 15.98
CA ARG A 296 22.75 7.62 15.04
C ARG A 296 22.48 6.60 13.95
N GLU A 297 23.52 5.90 13.50
CA GLU A 297 23.51 4.87 12.47
C GLU A 297 22.74 3.61 12.87
N ASN A 298 22.62 3.34 14.18
CA ASN A 298 21.87 2.20 14.69
C ASN A 298 20.39 2.52 14.89
N ILE A 299 20.00 3.80 14.83
CA ILE A 299 18.60 4.25 14.97
C ILE A 299 17.90 4.19 13.62
N ARG A 300 16.92 3.28 13.50
CA ARG A 300 16.12 3.10 12.28
C ARG A 300 15.08 4.20 12.10
N GLY A 301 14.45 4.66 13.17
CA GLY A 301 13.39 5.66 13.09
C GLY A 301 12.70 5.91 14.41
N ARG A 302 11.70 6.80 14.38
CA ARG A 302 10.90 7.17 15.56
C ARG A 302 9.58 6.43 15.58
N ILE A 303 9.17 5.91 16.73
CA ILE A 303 7.81 5.42 16.94
C ILE A 303 6.84 6.61 16.98
N SER A 304 5.88 6.61 16.06
CA SER A 304 4.93 7.71 15.86
C SER A 304 3.56 7.44 16.49
N ALA A 305 3.13 6.18 16.50
CA ALA A 305 1.80 5.78 16.94
C ALA A 305 1.73 4.29 17.29
N VAL A 306 0.73 3.96 18.11
CA VAL A 306 0.20 2.59 18.21
C VAL A 306 -0.78 2.40 17.05
N ALA A 307 -0.49 1.45 16.16
CA ALA A 307 -1.34 1.10 15.02
C ALA A 307 -2.48 0.14 15.41
N TRP A 308 -2.17 -0.77 16.34
CA TRP A 308 -3.06 -1.83 16.80
C TRP A 308 -2.78 -2.17 18.27
N PRO A 309 -3.80 -2.46 19.10
CA PRO A 309 -5.23 -2.57 18.79
C PRO A 309 -5.93 -1.22 18.51
N PRO A 310 -7.07 -1.20 17.80
CA PRO A 310 -7.68 0.04 17.33
C PRO A 310 -8.20 0.91 18.48
N MET A 311 -8.60 0.31 19.60
CA MET A 311 -9.00 1.02 20.82
C MET A 311 -7.87 1.85 21.44
N ARG A 312 -6.62 1.52 21.11
CA ARG A 312 -5.42 2.22 21.59
C ARG A 312 -4.71 3.01 20.49
N ARG A 313 -5.33 3.08 19.30
CA ARG A 313 -4.78 3.82 18.18
C ARG A 313 -4.74 5.31 18.50
N GLY A 314 -3.58 5.92 18.30
CA GLY A 314 -3.39 7.34 18.56
C GLY A 314 -1.94 7.75 18.37
N SER A 315 -1.74 9.03 18.04
CA SER A 315 -0.40 9.62 18.02
C SER A 315 0.12 9.75 19.44
N LEU A 316 1.33 9.26 19.68
CA LEU A 316 2.02 9.44 20.96
C LEU A 316 2.31 10.93 21.24
N LEU A 317 2.37 11.75 20.18
CA LEU A 317 2.65 13.19 20.26
C LEU A 317 1.54 13.97 20.99
N LYS A 318 0.28 13.50 20.99
CA LYS A 318 -0.82 14.19 21.69
C LYS A 318 -0.78 14.01 23.20
N ARG A 319 -0.04 13.03 23.73
CA ARG A 319 0.02 12.76 25.17
C ARG A 319 1.14 13.50 25.90
N GLN A 320 2.12 14.06 25.20
CA GLN A 320 3.24 14.82 25.80
C GLN A 320 2.97 16.34 25.91
N ALA A 321 1.79 16.82 25.48
CA ALA A 321 1.44 18.24 25.51
C ALA A 321 0.43 18.59 26.63
N LYS A 322 0.32 17.75 27.66
CA LYS A 322 -0.64 17.95 28.75
C LYS A 322 -0.01 17.69 30.10
#